data_AF-A0A1F4S7K9-F1
#
_entry.id   AF-A0A1F4S7K9-F1
#
_cell.length_a   1.000
_cell.length_b   1.000
_cell.length_c   1.000
_cell.angle_alpha   90.00
_cell.angle_beta   90.00
_cell.angle_gamma   90.00
#
_symmetry.space_group_name_H-M   'P 1'
#
loop_
_entity.id
_entity.type
_entity.pdbx_description
1 polymer ?
#
loop_
_entity_poly.entity_id
_entity_poly.type
_entity_poly.pdbx_seq_one_letter_code
_entity_poly.pdbx_strand_id
1 'polypeptide(L)' 'MAKNKGSQKGFTYVCSREKAKEYQKLSAQQKLEWLEKMNRFLYYFMPKENKVFAEKLRRGEI' A
#
# COMPACT_ATOMS: atom_id res chain seq x y z
N MET A 1 -32.53 -2.11 18.49
CA MET A 1 -31.09 -2.45 18.57
C MET A 1 -30.32 -1.39 17.80
N ALA A 2 -29.33 -0.77 18.44
CA ALA A 2 -28.76 0.52 18.04
C ALA A 2 -27.99 0.45 16.70
N LYS A 3 -28.29 1.38 15.79
CA LYS A 3 -27.51 1.66 14.58
C LYS A 3 -26.25 2.42 14.98
N ASN A 4 -25.12 1.73 15.16
CA ASN A 4 -23.81 2.38 15.19
C ASN A 4 -23.43 2.82 13.77
N LYS A 5 -23.80 4.05 13.39
CA LYS A 5 -23.21 4.76 12.24
C LYS A 5 -21.85 5.35 12.66
N GLY A 6 -20.88 4.49 12.98
CA GLY A 6 -19.48 4.90 12.96
C GLY A 6 -19.09 5.08 11.49
N SER A 7 -18.71 6.28 11.08
CA SER A 7 -18.25 6.57 9.72
C SER A 7 -17.09 5.62 9.36
N GLN A 8 -17.37 4.57 8.59
CA GLN A 8 -16.34 3.68 8.06
C GLN A 8 -15.46 4.47 7.10
N LYS A 9 -14.37 5.05 7.61
CA LYS A 9 -13.26 5.55 6.79
C LYS A 9 -12.45 4.32 6.36
N GLY A 10 -12.88 3.68 5.30
CA GLY A 10 -12.21 2.53 4.72
C GLY A 10 -12.41 2.50 3.22
N PHE A 11 -11.42 1.98 2.50
CA PHE A 11 -11.53 1.70 1.09
C PHE A 11 -11.74 0.20 0.91
N THR A 12 -12.85 -0.19 0.28
CA THR A 12 -13.08 -1.58 -0.14
C THR A 12 -12.73 -1.68 -1.62
N TYR A 13 -11.76 -2.52 -1.96
CA TYR A 13 -11.45 -2.86 -3.34
C TYR A 13 -11.75 -4.33 -3.60
N VAL A 14 -12.46 -4.62 -4.69
CA VAL A 14 -12.74 -5.98 -5.14
C VAL A 14 -11.77 -6.30 -6.28
N CYS A 15 -10.90 -7.29 -6.07
CA CYS A 15 -10.03 -7.82 -7.11
C CYS A 15 -10.67 -9.08 -7.71
N SER A 16 -10.81 -9.12 -9.03
CA SER A 16 -11.35 -10.31 -9.70
C SER A 16 -10.35 -11.47 -9.63
N ARG A 17 -10.86 -12.71 -9.75
CA ARG A 17 -9.99 -13.91 -9.74
C ARG A 17 -9.02 -13.91 -10.92
N GLU A 18 -9.41 -13.33 -12.04
CA GLU A 18 -8.62 -13.23 -13.27
C GLU A 18 -7.39 -12.35 -13.02
N LYS A 19 -7.58 -11.18 -12.40
CA LYS A 19 -6.46 -10.30 -12.01
C LYS A 19 -5.50 -10.97 -11.04
N ALA A 20 -6.02 -11.75 -10.08
CA ALA A 20 -5.18 -12.53 -9.18
C ALA A 20 -4.33 -13.57 -9.93
N LYS A 21 -4.91 -14.27 -10.91
CA LYS A 21 -4.19 -15.21 -11.77
C LYS A 21 -3.14 -14.53 -12.65
N GLU A 22 -3.44 -13.34 -13.18
CA GLU A 22 -2.46 -12.55 -13.95
C GLU A 22 -1.26 -12.16 -13.09
N TYR A 23 -1.51 -11.69 -11.85
CA TYR A 23 -0.44 -11.36 -10.91
C TYR A 23 0.43 -12.57 -10.55
N GLN A 24 -0.16 -13.76 -10.43
CA GLN A 24 0.58 -14.99 -10.14
C GLN A 24 1.58 -15.35 -11.25
N LYS A 25 1.29 -14.99 -12.51
CA LYS A 25 2.17 -15.24 -13.66
C LYS A 25 3.40 -14.33 -13.69
N LEU A 26 3.41 -13.23 -12.93
CA LEU A 26 4.54 -12.32 -12.90
C LEU A 26 5.76 -12.97 -12.25
N SER A 27 6.93 -12.73 -12.83
CA SER A 27 8.21 -13.13 -12.24
C SER A 27 8.47 -12.36 -10.93
N ALA A 28 9.39 -12.89 -10.11
CA ALA A 28 9.82 -12.19 -8.89
C ALA A 28 10.34 -10.77 -9.20
N GLN A 29 11.13 -10.64 -10.28
CA GLN A 29 11.66 -9.36 -10.73
C GLN A 29 10.55 -8.34 -11.07
N GLN A 30 9.54 -8.77 -11.83
CA GLN A 30 8.42 -7.89 -12.19
C GLN A 30 7.62 -7.44 -10.97
N LYS A 31 7.47 -8.33 -9.98
CA LYS A 31 6.82 -7.98 -8.70
C LYS A 31 7.64 -6.97 -7.91
N LEU A 32 8.96 -7.12 -7.86
CA LEU A 32 9.87 -6.17 -7.22
C LEU A 32 9.82 -4.80 -7.90
N GLU A 33 9.88 -4.74 -9.23
CA GLU A 33 9.78 -3.49 -9.99
C GLU A 33 8.45 -2.77 -9.73
N TRP A 34 7.35 -3.52 -9.64
CA TRP A 34 6.06 -2.95 -9.27
C TRP A 34 6.08 -2.39 -7.85
N LEU A 35 6.62 -3.14 -6.89
CA LEU A 35 6.74 -2.70 -5.49
C LEU A 35 7.58 -1.43 -5.37
N GLU A 36 8.71 -1.34 -6.08
CA GLU A 36 9.54 -0.14 -6.09
C GLU A 36 8.80 1.07 -6.65
N LYS A 37 8.09 0.90 -7.77
CA LYS A 37 7.27 1.98 -8.36
C LYS A 37 6.19 2.45 -7.40
N MET A 38 5.49 1.52 -6.74
CA MET A 38 4.47 1.87 -5.75
C MET A 38 5.08 2.56 -4.53
N ASN A 39 6.21 2.09 -4.02
CA ASN A 39 6.90 2.74 -2.91
C ASN A 39 7.33 4.17 -3.26
N ARG A 40 7.87 4.41 -4.45
CA ARG A 40 8.20 5.76 -4.92
C ARG A 40 6.96 6.65 -5.01
N PHE A 41 5.87 6.13 -5.57
CA PHE A 41 4.60 6.85 -5.65
C PHE A 41 4.08 7.24 -4.26
N LEU A 42 3.98 6.26 -3.35
CA LEU A 42 3.51 6.50 -1.99
C LEU A 42 4.40 7.49 -1.25
N TYR A 43 5.72 7.35 -1.35
CA TYR A 43 6.66 8.29 -0.73
C TYR A 43 6.56 9.70 -1.31
N TYR A 44 6.29 9.84 -2.61
CA TYR A 44 6.12 11.15 -3.25
C TYR A 44 4.93 11.90 -2.65
N PHE A 45 3.77 11.24 -2.55
CA PHE A 45 2.52 11.82 -2.03
C PHE A 45 2.40 11.83 -0.50
N MET A 46 3.33 11.20 0.22
CA MET A 46 3.34 11.18 1.68
C MET A 46 3.53 12.60 2.26
N PRO A 47 2.79 12.99 3.32
CA PRO A 47 3.05 14.24 4.05
C PRO A 47 4.46 14.29 4.64
N LYS A 48 5.04 15.49 4.78
CA LYS A 48 6.45 15.65 5.20
C LYS A 48 6.71 15.05 6.59
N GLU A 49 5.76 15.20 7.50
CA GLU A 49 5.81 14.69 8.87
C GLU A 49 5.96 13.17 8.88
N ASN A 50 5.20 12.49 8.00
CA ASN A 50 5.23 11.04 7.86
C ASN A 50 6.50 10.55 7.15
N LYS A 51 7.09 11.36 6.26
CA LYS A 51 8.39 11.02 5.63
C LYS A 51 9.50 10.92 6.67
N VAL A 52 9.52 11.82 7.66
CA VAL A 52 10.51 11.76 8.75
C VAL A 52 10.41 10.43 9.51
N PHE A 53 9.20 9.99 9.82
CA PHE A 53 8.97 8.69 10.46
C PHE A 53 9.42 7.53 9.55
N ALA A 54 9.06 7.56 8.27
CA ALA A 54 9.45 6.54 7.30
C ALA A 54 10.99 6.43 7.14
N GLU A 55 11.72 7.56 7.17
CA GLU A 55 13.18 7.57 7.11
C GLU A 55 13.81 7.00 8.39
N LYS A 56 13.28 7.35 9.57
CA LYS A 56 13.75 6.76 10.84
C LYS A 56 13.53 5.25 10.87
N LEU A 57 12.38 4.77 10.41
CA LEU A 57 12.10 3.33 10.28
C LEU A 57 13.07 2.66 9.32
N ARG A 58 13.38 3.29 8.17
CA ARG A 58 14.36 2.76 7.20
C ARG A 58 15.77 2.65 7.79
N ARG A 59 16.13 3.56 8.69
CA ARG A 59 17.44 3.57 9.39
C ARG A 59 17.48 2.68 10.63
N GLY A 60 16.36 2.08 11.05
CA GLY A 60 16.28 1.27 12.27
C GLY A 60 16.40 2.10 13.55
N GLU A 61 16.02 3.38 13.50
CA GLU A 61 16.07 4.32 14.63
C GLU A 61 14.79 4.26 15.50
N ILE A 62 13.88 3.33 15.21
CA ILE A 62 12.61 3.06 15.89
C ILE A 62 12.32 1.56 15.86
#